data_AF-A0A6M3M962-F1
#
_entry.id   AF-A0A6M3M962-F1
#
_cell.length_a   1.000
_cell.length_b   1.000
_cell.length_c   1.000
_cell.angle_alpha   90.00
_cell.angle_beta   90.00
_cell.angle_gamma   90.00
#
_symmetry.space_group_name_H-M   'P 1'
#
loop_
_entity.id
_entity.type
_entity.pdbx_description
1 polymer ?
#
loop_
_entity_poly.entity_id
_entity_poly.type
_entity_poly.pdbx_seq_one_letter_code
_entity_poly.pdbx_strand_id
1 'polypeptide(L)' 'MSEHLSCLESLLTQVLAEQKQQTVILNRMAEQQLLLIQALADDGDEDPDAMPSTYMDGTPCR' A
#
# COMPACT_ATOMS: atom_id res chain seq x y z
N MET A 1 -21.23 -23.93 32.67
CA MET A 1 -20.15 -24.39 31.77
C MET A 1 -20.49 -24.18 30.29
N SER A 2 -21.73 -24.38 29.84
CA SER A 2 -22.16 -24.11 28.45
C SER A 2 -22.10 -22.63 28.04
N GLU A 3 -22.48 -21.70 28.92
CA GLU A 3 -22.50 -20.26 28.59
C GLU A 3 -21.09 -19.67 28.35
N HIS A 4 -20.07 -20.27 28.97
CA HIS A 4 -18.69 -19.83 28.77
C HIS A 4 -18.15 -20.28 27.40
N LEU A 5 -18.55 -21.47 26.95
CA LEU A 5 -18.26 -21.98 25.61
C LEU A 5 -18.93 -21.12 24.53
N SER A 6 -20.21 -20.74 24.71
CA SER A 6 -20.90 -19.85 23.75
C SER A 6 -20.29 -18.45 23.69
N CYS A 7 -19.81 -17.92 24.81
CA CYS A 7 -19.10 -16.63 24.84
C CYS A 7 -17.77 -16.71 24.09
N LEU A 8 -17.01 -17.79 24.29
CA LEU A 8 -15.75 -18.02 23.59
C LEU A 8 -15.95 -18.18 22.08
N GLU A 9 -16.96 -18.93 21.65
CA GLU A 9 -17.32 -19.09 20.23
C GLU A 9 -17.71 -17.75 19.60
N SER A 10 -18.46 -16.91 20.31
CA SER A 10 -18.82 -15.57 19.84
C SER A 10 -17.57 -14.69 19.67
N LEU A 11 -16.66 -14.69 20.64
CA LEU A 11 -15.43 -13.91 20.59
C LEU A 11 -14.52 -14.37 19.44
N LEU A 12 -14.35 -15.68 19.27
CA LEU A 12 -13.58 -16.27 18.18
C LEU A 12 -14.15 -15.87 16.81
N THR A 13 -15.48 -15.91 16.67
CA THR A 13 -16.16 -15.50 15.44
C THR A 13 -15.93 -14.02 15.13
N GLN A 14 -15.98 -13.17 16.16
CA GLN A 14 -15.71 -11.74 16.00
C GLN A 14 -14.26 -11.47 15.60
N VAL A 15 -13.30 -12.09 16.27
CA VAL A 15 -11.87 -11.95 15.93
C VAL A 15 -11.59 -12.45 14.50
N LEU A 16 -12.22 -13.56 14.09
CA LEU A 16 -12.07 -14.07 12.74
C LEU A 16 -12.65 -13.12 11.67
N ALA A 17 -13.79 -12.48 11.97
CA ALA A 17 -14.37 -11.46 11.10
C ALA A 17 -13.46 -10.24 10.96
N GLU A 18 -12.91 -9.75 12.08
CA GLU A 18 -11.95 -8.64 12.08
C GLU A 18 -10.66 -8.99 11.34
N GLN A 19 -10.12 -10.20 11.53
CA GLN A 19 -8.93 -10.65 10.77
C GLN A 19 -9.20 -10.69 9.26
N LYS A 20 -10.34 -11.23 8.83
CA LYS A 20 -10.73 -11.22 7.41
C LYS A 20 -10.80 -9.79 6.86
N GLN A 21 -11.39 -8.87 7.61
CA GLN A 21 -11.47 -7.47 7.22
C GLN A 21 -10.08 -6.83 7.12
N GLN A 22 -9.18 -7.10 8.07
CA GLN A 22 -7.79 -6.64 8.01
C GLN A 22 -7.05 -7.19 6.80
N THR A 23 -7.23 -8.47 6.46
CA THR A 23 -6.63 -9.07 5.25
C THR A 23 -7.11 -8.40 3.97
N VAL A 24 -8.41 -8.07 3.87
CA VAL A 24 -8.95 -7.33 2.71
C VAL A 24 -8.31 -5.95 2.59
N ILE A 25 -8.13 -5.25 3.70
CA ILE A 25 -7.47 -3.93 3.70
C ILE A 25 -6.01 -4.06 3.25
N LEU A 26 -5.28 -5.06 3.75
CA LEU A 26 -3.89 -5.31 3.35
C LEU A 26 -3.76 -5.59 1.85
N ASN A 27 -4.65 -6.42 1.27
CA ASN A 27 -4.66 -6.67 -0.16
C ASN A 27 -4.90 -5.39 -0.97
N ARG A 28 -5.86 -4.56 -0.56
CA ARG A 28 -6.13 -3.28 -1.22
C ARG A 28 -4.93 -2.32 -1.14
N MET A 29 -4.22 -2.29 -0.02
CA MET A 29 -3.00 -1.48 0.11
C MET A 29 -1.90 -1.97 -0.84
N ALA A 30 -1.72 -3.29 -0.98
CA ALA A 30 -0.76 -3.85 -1.91
C ALA A 30 -1.09 -3.50 -3.37
N GLU A 31 -2.37 -3.55 -3.76
CA GLU A 31 -2.84 -3.11 -5.09
C GLU A 31 -2.53 -1.62 -5.33
N GLN A 32 -2.80 -0.77 -4.33
CA GLN A 32 -2.50 0.67 -4.41
C GLN A 32 -0.99 0.94 -4.51
N GLN A 33 -0.17 0.20 -3.77
CA GLN A 33 1.28 0.31 -3.85
C GLN A 33 1.80 -0.09 -5.23
N LEU A 34 1.23 -1.12 -5.85
CA LEU A 34 1.60 -1.52 -7.21
C LEU A 34 1.28 -0.41 -8.22
N LEU A 35 0.10 0.21 -8.11
CA LEU A 35 -0.28 1.35 -8.96
C LEU A 35 0.66 2.55 -8.78
N LEU A 36 1.06 2.84 -7.54
CA LEU A 36 2.01 3.91 -7.26
C LEU A 36 3.39 3.62 -7.87
N ILE A 37 3.87 2.38 -7.76
CA ILE A 37 5.14 1.97 -8.37
C ILE A 37 5.08 2.13 -9.89
N GLN A 38 3.98 1.73 -10.52
CA GLN A 38 3.78 1.89 -11.97
C GLN A 38 3.82 3.37 -12.36
N ALA A 39 3.07 4.24 -11.66
CA ALA A 39 3.07 5.66 -11.93
C ALA A 39 4.47 6.30 -11.79
N LEU A 40 5.25 5.89 -10.79
CA LEU A 40 6.62 6.37 -10.61
C LEU A 40 7.61 5.81 -11.66
N ALA A 41 7.35 4.61 -12.18
CA ALA A 41 8.17 4.02 -13.23
C ALA A 41 7.88 4.67 -14.59
N ASP A 42 6.64 5.05 -14.87
CA ASP A 42 6.23 5.74 -16.10
C ASP A 42 6.88 7.13 -16.24
N ASP A 43 7.23 7.79 -15.13
CA ASP A 43 7.99 9.06 -15.10
C ASP A 43 9.51 8.87 -15.29
N GLY A 44 10.01 7.62 -15.37
CA GLY A 44 11.43 7.26 -15.26
C GLY A 44 12.16 6.96 -16.58
N ASP A 45 11.55 7.20 -17.74
CA ASP A 45 12.18 6.99 -19.06
C ASP A 45 13.06 8.19 -19.52
N GLU A 46 13.51 9.04 -18.58
CA GLU A 46 14.55 10.02 -18.88
C GLU A 46 15.91 9.28 -18.99
N ASP A 47 16.56 9.42 -20.14
CA ASP A 47 17.90 8.90 -20.40
C ASP A 47 18.84 9.26 -19.22
N PRO A 48 19.45 8.27 -18.53
CA PRO A 48 20.30 8.53 -17.37
C PRO A 48 21.55 9.36 -17.72
N ASP A 49 21.90 9.45 -19.01
CA ASP A 49 22.98 10.30 -19.52
C ASP A 49 22.49 11.67 -20.03
N ALA A 50 21.18 11.98 -19.93
CA ALA A 50 20.64 13.27 -20.31
C ALA A 50 21.21 14.39 -19.42
N MET A 51 21.57 15.51 -20.04
CA MET A 51 21.98 16.69 -19.29
C MET A 51 20.80 17.21 -18.45
N PRO A 52 21.00 17.48 -17.14
CA PRO A 52 19.97 18.05 -16.29
C PRO A 52 19.45 19.36 -16.88
N SER A 53 18.14 19.51 -17.00
CA SER A 53 17.50 20.74 -17.50
C SER A 53 17.44 21.85 -16.46
N THR A 54 17.61 21.51 -15.18
CA THR A 54 17.55 22.43 -14.06
C THR A 54 18.63 22.11 -13.02
N TYR A 55 19.17 23.16 -12.39
CA TYR A 55 19.99 23.04 -11.19
C TYR A 55 19.15 22.58 -9.98
N MET A 56 19.82 22.23 -8.87
CA MET A 56 19.17 21.75 -7.64
C MET A 56 18.23 22.77 -6.99
N ASP A 57 18.34 24.05 -7.34
CA ASP A 57 17.45 25.13 -6.91
C ASP A 57 16.27 25.38 -7.88
N GLY A 58 16.15 24.55 -8.92
CA GLY A 58 15.12 24.64 -9.95
C GLY A 58 15.41 25.68 -11.04
N THR A 59 16.54 26.39 -11.00
CA THR A 59 16.89 27.32 -12.08
C THR A 59 17.27 26.57 -13.36
N PRO A 60 16.89 27.03 -14.57
CA PRO A 60 17.21 26.32 -15.82
C PRO A 60 18.71 26.29 -16.11
N CYS A 61 19.21 25.14 -16.54
CA CYS A 61 20.55 25.02 -17.13
C CYS A 61 20.54 25.72 -18.50
N ARG A 62 21.40 26.73 -18.71
CA ARG A 62 21.57 27.42 -20.02
C ARG A 62 22.79 26.93 -20.75
#